data_AF-A0A535XE76-F1
#
_entry.id   AF-A0A535XE76-F1
#
_cell.length_a   1.000
_cell.length_b   1.000
_cell.length_c   1.000
_cell.angle_alpha   90.00
_cell.angle_beta   90.00
_cell.angle_gamma   90.00
#
_symmetry.space_group_name_H-M   'P 1'
#
loop_
_entity.id
_entity.type
_entity.pdbx_description
1 polymer ?
#
loop_
_entity_poly.entity_id
_entity_poly.type
_entity_poly.pdbx_seq_one_letter_code
_entity_poly.pdbx_strand_id
1 'polypeptide(L)'
;MIAERVGNPAQDAPDYVALGRLAFAEDDFVATRDHWQSAFRQQRSSGNARGAARIAADLAALYAGVFGNEALAAGWLARAHRLLAGTGRCVEQGYVALAFLSMHRFDLAAVENDAALALELALEFADSDLEVLASHMVTQLGSRQPWARATAVVSRYTAARLVGGRRRANPTIRC
;
A
#
# COMPACT_ATOMS: atom_id res chain seq x y z
N MET A 1 14.26 -39.75 -24.84
CA MET A 1 15.27 -38.81 -24.32
C MET A 1 14.56 -37.49 -24.09
N ILE A 2 13.98 -37.31 -22.90
CA ILE A 2 13.13 -36.16 -22.57
C ILE A 2 14.05 -35.15 -21.90
N ALA A 3 14.28 -34.00 -22.55
CA ALA A 3 15.05 -32.93 -21.97
C ALA A 3 14.28 -32.36 -20.77
N GLU A 4 14.80 -32.63 -19.58
CA GLU A 4 14.36 -32.01 -18.34
C GLU A 4 14.59 -30.50 -18.48
N ARG A 5 13.47 -29.76 -18.55
CA ARG A 5 13.48 -28.31 -18.61
C ARG A 5 13.99 -27.83 -17.26
N VAL A 6 15.28 -27.47 -17.20
CA VAL A 6 15.87 -26.76 -16.07
C VAL A 6 15.05 -25.51 -15.87
N GLY A 7 14.13 -25.57 -14.90
CA GLY A 7 13.32 -24.43 -14.48
C GLY A 7 14.25 -23.33 -14.04
N ASN A 8 13.97 -22.10 -14.48
CA ASN A 8 14.73 -20.95 -14.04
C ASN A 8 14.42 -20.74 -12.55
N PRO A 9 15.39 -20.87 -11.63
CA PRO A 9 15.10 -20.80 -10.19
C PRO A 9 14.51 -19.45 -9.76
N ALA A 10 14.66 -18.40 -10.58
CA ALA A 10 14.01 -17.11 -10.36
C ALA A 10 12.52 -17.09 -10.77
N GLN A 11 12.10 -17.95 -11.69
CA GLN A 11 10.70 -18.10 -12.14
C GLN A 11 9.92 -19.11 -11.30
N ASP A 12 10.61 -20.05 -10.65
CA ASP A 12 10.02 -21.07 -9.77
C ASP A 12 9.99 -20.63 -8.28
N ALA A 13 10.47 -19.42 -7.97
CA ALA A 13 10.42 -18.89 -6.62
C ALA A 13 8.97 -18.62 -6.20
N PRO A 14 8.55 -19.04 -4.99
CA PRO A 14 7.19 -18.79 -4.51
C PRO A 14 6.86 -17.30 -4.51
N ASP A 15 5.65 -16.93 -4.94
CA ASP A 15 5.13 -15.58 -4.74
C ASP A 15 4.74 -15.39 -3.27
N TYR A 16 5.72 -14.98 -2.49
CA TYR A 16 5.53 -14.73 -1.06
C TYR A 16 4.60 -13.55 -0.77
N VAL A 17 4.35 -12.65 -1.73
CA VAL A 17 3.36 -11.58 -1.55
C VAL A 17 1.96 -12.18 -1.57
N ALA A 18 1.67 -12.99 -2.59
CA ALA A 18 0.38 -13.67 -2.72
C ALA A 18 0.13 -14.62 -1.56
N LEU A 19 1.12 -15.44 -1.18
CA LEU A 19 1.00 -16.36 -0.04
C LEU A 19 0.74 -15.62 1.28
N GLY A 20 1.43 -14.50 1.51
CA GLY A 20 1.18 -13.69 2.71
C GLY A 20 -0.23 -13.07 2.73
N ARG A 21 -0.75 -12.64 1.57
CA ARG A 21 -2.14 -12.13 1.45
C ARG A 21 -3.18 -13.22 1.71
N LEU A 22 -2.95 -14.44 1.21
CA LEU A 22 -3.83 -15.58 1.48
C LEU A 22 -3.83 -15.95 2.96
N ALA A 23 -2.65 -16.09 3.56
CA ALA A 23 -2.53 -16.35 4.99
C ALA A 23 -3.20 -15.26 5.84
N PHE A 24 -3.11 -13.99 5.42
CA PHE A 24 -3.78 -12.88 6.11
C PHE A 24 -5.30 -13.00 6.03
N ALA A 25 -5.84 -13.38 4.86
CA ALA A 25 -7.27 -13.60 4.69
C ALA A 25 -7.79 -14.80 5.50
N GLU A 26 -6.92 -15.75 5.83
CA GLU A 26 -7.21 -16.91 6.69
C GLU A 26 -6.93 -16.63 8.18
N ASP A 27 -6.59 -15.39 8.54
CA ASP A 27 -6.18 -14.97 9.90
C ASP A 27 -4.93 -15.70 10.44
N ASP A 28 -4.16 -16.39 9.59
CA ASP A 28 -2.84 -16.95 9.96
C ASP A 28 -1.77 -15.87 9.88
N PHE A 29 -1.80 -14.98 10.87
CA PHE A 29 -0.91 -13.83 10.93
C PHE A 29 0.57 -14.21 11.13
N VAL A 30 0.85 -15.41 11.66
CA VAL A 30 2.21 -15.93 11.79
C VAL A 30 2.75 -16.28 10.41
N ALA A 31 1.98 -17.02 9.61
CA ALA A 31 2.33 -17.32 8.22
C ALA A 31 2.38 -16.05 7.36
N THR A 32 1.44 -15.10 7.53
CA THR A 32 1.49 -13.79 6.86
C THR A 32 2.83 -13.10 7.10
N ARG A 33 3.23 -12.98 8.37
CA ARG A 33 4.48 -12.34 8.76
C ARG A 33 5.67 -13.01 8.07
N ASP A 34 5.73 -14.34 8.07
CA ASP A 34 6.88 -15.09 7.56
C ASP A 34 6.97 -15.03 6.03
N HIS A 35 5.82 -15.09 5.35
CA HIS A 35 5.73 -14.86 3.91
C HIS A 35 6.12 -13.42 3.54
N TRP A 36 5.55 -12.40 4.18
CA TRP A 36 5.90 -11.01 3.86
C TRP A 36 7.35 -10.67 4.21
N GLN A 37 7.95 -11.25 5.25
CA GLN A 37 9.40 -11.10 5.48
C GLN A 37 10.23 -11.73 4.35
N SER A 38 9.78 -12.85 3.80
CA SER A 38 10.43 -13.50 2.65
C SER A 38 10.26 -12.67 1.38
N ALA A 39 9.06 -12.16 1.12
CA ALA A 39 8.78 -11.23 0.03
C ALA A 39 9.65 -9.96 0.12
N PHE A 40 9.80 -9.39 1.31
CA PHE A 40 10.66 -8.24 1.53
C PHE A 40 12.12 -8.53 1.14
N ARG A 41 12.66 -9.68 1.58
CA ARG A 41 14.02 -10.10 1.21
C ARG A 41 14.16 -10.31 -0.30
N GLN A 42 13.17 -10.93 -0.94
CA GLN A 42 13.16 -11.17 -2.38
C GLN A 42 13.17 -9.85 -3.18
N GLN A 43 12.29 -8.90 -2.84
CA GLN A 43 12.24 -7.58 -3.47
C GLN A 43 13.53 -6.79 -3.25
N ARG A 44 14.16 -6.93 -2.07
CA ARG A 44 15.47 -6.33 -1.79
C ARG A 44 16.58 -6.92 -2.66
N SER A 45 16.62 -8.24 -2.80
CA SER A 45 17.63 -8.92 -3.63
C SER A 45 17.47 -8.63 -5.12
N SER A 46 16.24 -8.38 -5.60
CA SER A 46 15.97 -8.02 -6.99
C SER A 46 16.17 -6.54 -7.31
N GLY A 47 16.53 -5.72 -6.31
CA GLY A 47 16.68 -4.27 -6.48
C GLY A 47 15.36 -3.49 -6.57
N ASN A 48 14.22 -4.14 -6.36
CA ASN A 48 12.91 -3.48 -6.37
C ASN A 48 12.64 -2.75 -5.04
N ALA A 49 13.22 -1.56 -4.89
CA ALA A 49 13.09 -0.74 -3.69
C ALA A 49 11.63 -0.35 -3.38
N ARG A 50 10.83 -0.05 -4.42
CA ARG A 50 9.41 0.29 -4.28
C ARG A 50 8.60 -0.90 -3.74
N GLY A 51 8.73 -2.06 -4.37
CA GLY A 51 8.09 -3.30 -3.91
C GLY A 51 8.51 -3.66 -2.48
N ALA A 52 9.80 -3.54 -2.15
CA ALA A 52 10.28 -3.77 -0.79
C ALA A 52 9.68 -2.78 0.22
N ALA A 53 9.51 -1.50 -0.15
CA ALA A 53 8.87 -0.51 0.71
C ALA A 53 7.39 -0.81 0.93
N ARG A 54 6.66 -1.24 -0.10
CA ARG A 54 5.26 -1.66 0.01
C ARG A 54 5.09 -2.79 1.02
N ILE A 55 5.93 -3.83 0.94
CA ILE A 55 5.87 -4.97 1.87
C ILE A 55 6.31 -4.57 3.28
N ALA A 56 7.25 -3.65 3.42
CA ALA A 56 7.60 -3.08 4.72
C ALA A 56 6.42 -2.31 5.35
N ALA A 57 5.62 -1.59 4.55
CA ALA A 57 4.40 -0.94 5.03
C ALA A 57 3.34 -1.97 5.48
N ASP A 58 3.16 -3.07 4.74
CA ASP A 58 2.25 -4.16 5.13
C ASP A 58 2.69 -4.82 6.45
N LEU A 59 3.98 -5.10 6.61
CA LEU A 59 4.53 -5.62 7.87
C LEU A 59 4.33 -4.64 9.03
N ALA A 60 4.52 -3.34 8.79
CA ALA A 60 4.27 -2.35 9.82
C ALA A 60 2.80 -2.33 10.27
N ALA A 61 1.86 -2.36 9.32
CA ALA A 61 0.44 -2.44 9.62
C ALA A 61 0.08 -3.72 10.39
N LEU A 62 0.66 -4.86 10.01
CA LEU A 62 0.49 -6.14 10.72
C LEU A 62 0.98 -6.06 12.16
N TYR A 63 2.21 -5.57 12.38
CA TYR A 63 2.77 -5.45 13.73
C TYR A 63 1.98 -4.48 14.60
N ALA A 64 1.54 -3.35 14.06
CA ALA A 64 0.77 -2.36 14.81
C ALA A 64 -0.65 -2.87 15.13
N GLY A 65 -1.37 -3.37 14.12
CA GLY A 65 -2.80 -3.67 14.22
C GLY A 65 -3.11 -5.03 14.82
N VAL A 66 -2.32 -6.06 14.48
CA VAL A 66 -2.58 -7.44 14.90
C VAL A 66 -1.75 -7.80 16.13
N PHE A 67 -0.46 -7.49 16.10
CA PHE A 67 0.45 -7.87 17.20
C PHE A 67 0.59 -6.81 18.30
N GLY A 68 0.03 -5.61 18.11
CA GLY A 68 0.15 -4.51 19.07
C GLY A 68 1.59 -4.06 19.33
N ASN A 69 2.52 -4.37 18.41
CA ASN A 69 3.95 -4.12 18.56
C ASN A 69 4.36 -2.86 17.78
N GLU A 70 4.14 -1.71 18.39
CA GLU A 70 4.46 -0.39 17.81
C GLU A 70 5.96 -0.22 17.52
N ALA A 71 6.84 -0.79 18.35
CA ALA A 71 8.29 -0.69 18.17
C ALA A 71 8.74 -1.37 16.87
N LEU A 72 8.26 -2.59 16.60
CA LEU A 72 8.54 -3.27 15.33
C LEU A 72 7.87 -2.56 14.15
N ALA A 73 6.64 -2.09 14.32
CA ALA A 73 5.96 -1.32 13.28
C ALA A 73 6.75 -0.07 12.87
N ALA A 74 7.21 0.72 13.84
CA ALA A 74 8.05 1.89 13.61
C ALA A 74 9.37 1.53 12.90
N GLY A 75 10.00 0.41 13.28
CA GLY A 75 11.21 -0.09 12.62
C GLY A 75 11.00 -0.43 11.14
N TRP A 76 9.86 -1.04 10.80
CA TRP A 76 9.48 -1.34 9.42
C TRP A 76 9.13 -0.09 8.61
N LEU A 77 8.41 0.86 9.20
CA LEU A 77 8.12 2.16 8.55
C LEU A 77 9.38 2.96 8.25
N ALA A 78 10.31 3.04 9.21
CA ALA A 78 11.61 3.70 8.99
C ALA A 78 12.43 3.03 7.88
N ARG A 79 12.24 1.72 7.66
CA ARG A 79 12.85 1.00 6.54
C ARG A 79 12.14 1.28 5.22
N ALA A 80 10.81 1.29 5.19
CA ALA A 80 10.03 1.65 4.01
C ALA A 80 10.37 3.07 3.53
N HIS A 81 10.40 4.03 4.45
CA HIS A 81 10.75 5.43 4.16
C HIS A 81 12.17 5.55 3.57
N ARG A 82 13.16 4.85 4.14
CA ARG A 82 14.53 4.84 3.59
C ARG A 82 14.63 4.21 2.21
N LEU A 83 13.82 3.20 1.91
CA LEU A 83 13.80 2.57 0.58
C LEU A 83 13.19 3.48 -0.48
N LEU A 84 12.26 4.34 -0.09
CA LEU A 84 11.64 5.32 -0.98
C LEU A 84 12.40 6.65 -1.01
N ALA A 85 13.40 6.84 -0.15
CA ALA A 85 14.24 8.03 -0.17
C ALA A 85 14.98 8.12 -1.51
N GLY A 86 14.76 9.21 -2.25
CA GLY A 86 15.33 9.41 -3.58
C GLY A 86 14.59 8.67 -4.70
N THR A 87 13.56 7.87 -4.39
CA THR A 87 12.59 7.49 -5.41
C THR A 87 11.68 8.70 -5.65
N GLY A 88 11.50 9.09 -6.92
CA GLY A 88 10.47 10.07 -7.28
C GLY A 88 9.08 9.61 -6.84
N ARG A 89 8.06 10.46 -7.03
CA ARG A 89 6.67 10.14 -6.65
C ARG A 89 6.26 8.75 -7.12
N CYS A 90 5.70 7.95 -6.23
CA CYS A 90 5.19 6.62 -6.53
C CYS A 90 4.06 6.22 -5.58
N VAL A 91 3.23 5.29 -6.02
CA VAL A 91 2.04 4.83 -5.27
C VAL A 91 2.40 4.25 -3.90
N GLU A 92 3.56 3.61 -3.76
CA GLU A 92 4.00 3.00 -2.52
C GLU A 92 4.21 4.01 -1.39
N GLN A 93 4.49 5.28 -1.72
CA GLN A 93 4.53 6.35 -0.73
C GLN A 93 3.16 6.53 -0.04
N GLY A 94 2.06 6.31 -0.77
CA GLY A 94 0.71 6.39 -0.22
C GLY A 94 0.39 5.24 0.71
N TYR A 95 0.81 4.02 0.37
CA TYR A 95 0.69 2.87 1.26
C TYR A 95 1.53 3.03 2.54
N VAL A 96 2.74 3.59 2.43
CA VAL A 96 3.56 3.94 3.60
C VAL A 96 2.86 4.99 4.45
N ALA A 97 2.28 6.03 3.86
CA ALA A 97 1.52 7.06 4.57
C ALA A 97 0.32 6.47 5.33
N LEU A 98 -0.44 5.55 4.72
CA LEU A 98 -1.52 4.86 5.42
C LEU A 98 -1.03 4.04 6.62
N ALA A 99 0.11 3.36 6.49
CA ALA A 99 0.66 2.57 7.59
C ALA A 99 1.14 3.46 8.77
N PHE A 100 1.52 4.71 8.51
CA PHE A 100 1.82 5.71 9.55
C PHE A 100 0.58 6.16 10.34
N LEU A 101 -0.63 6.07 9.79
CA LEU A 101 -1.86 6.45 10.50
C LEU A 101 -2.02 5.71 11.84
N SER A 102 -1.64 4.44 11.87
CA SER A 102 -1.64 3.60 13.07
C SER A 102 -0.72 4.15 14.18
N MET A 103 0.36 4.82 13.79
CA MET A 103 1.37 5.37 14.70
C MET A 103 1.00 6.79 15.16
N HIS A 104 0.46 7.60 14.26
CA HIS A 104 0.08 9.00 14.54
C HIS A 104 -1.31 9.15 15.17
N ARG A 105 -1.87 8.11 15.80
CA ARG A 105 -3.27 8.11 16.29
C ARG A 105 -3.66 9.28 17.22
N PHE A 106 -2.68 9.95 17.83
CA PHE A 106 -2.89 11.11 18.70
C PHE A 106 -2.52 12.46 18.06
N ASP A 107 -1.92 12.46 16.87
CA ASP A 107 -1.63 13.65 16.07
C ASP A 107 -2.56 13.69 14.86
N LEU A 108 -3.69 14.37 15.04
CA LEU A 108 -4.73 14.47 14.02
C LEU A 108 -4.23 15.19 12.76
N ALA A 109 -3.29 16.14 12.89
CA ALA A 109 -2.76 16.87 11.75
C ALA A 109 -1.81 15.98 10.91
N ALA A 110 -0.97 15.17 11.57
CA ALA A 110 -0.17 14.17 10.88
C ALA A 110 -1.07 13.14 10.16
N VAL A 111 -2.11 12.66 10.84
CA VAL A 111 -3.10 11.74 10.27
C VAL A 111 -3.83 12.33 9.05
N GLU A 112 -4.24 13.61 9.11
CA GLU A 112 -4.84 14.28 7.95
C GLU A 112 -3.87 14.36 6.77
N ASN A 113 -2.62 14.76 7.01
CA ASN A 113 -1.62 14.88 5.95
C ASN A 113 -1.30 13.52 5.31
N ASP A 114 -1.15 12.48 6.12
CA ASP A 114 -0.88 11.11 5.65
C ASP A 114 -2.04 10.56 4.81
N ALA A 115 -3.29 10.76 5.28
CA ALA A 115 -4.48 10.34 4.53
C ALA A 115 -4.68 11.14 3.23
N ALA A 116 -4.40 12.45 3.24
CA ALA A 116 -4.45 13.30 2.06
C ALA A 116 -3.43 12.84 1.00
N LEU A 117 -2.19 12.58 1.43
CA LEU A 117 -1.12 12.11 0.55
C LEU A 117 -1.46 10.74 -0.06
N ALA A 118 -1.99 9.81 0.75
CA ALA A 118 -2.42 8.51 0.26
C ALA A 118 -3.50 8.62 -0.83
N LEU A 119 -4.51 9.48 -0.61
CA LEU A 119 -5.56 9.70 -1.61
C LEU A 119 -5.03 10.38 -2.87
N GLU A 120 -4.17 11.39 -2.73
CA GLU A 120 -3.54 12.07 -3.87
C GLU A 120 -2.78 11.07 -4.76
N LEU A 121 -1.95 10.22 -4.16
CA LEU A 121 -1.17 9.21 -4.88
C LEU A 121 -2.05 8.09 -5.45
N ALA A 122 -3.10 7.68 -4.74
CA ALA A 122 -4.08 6.72 -5.28
C ALA A 122 -4.69 7.21 -6.60
N LEU A 123 -5.09 8.49 -6.62
CA LEU A 123 -5.69 9.11 -7.80
C LEU A 123 -4.67 9.34 -8.92
N GLU A 124 -3.47 9.80 -8.59
CA GLU A 124 -2.40 10.03 -9.56
C GLU A 124 -2.00 8.73 -10.30
N PHE A 125 -1.89 7.62 -9.56
CA PHE A 125 -1.46 6.33 -10.11
C PHE A 125 -2.63 5.39 -10.46
N ALA A 126 -3.88 5.84 -10.33
CA ALA A 126 -5.09 5.06 -10.57
C ALA A 126 -5.15 3.73 -9.79
N ASP A 127 -4.67 3.74 -8.54
CA ASP A 127 -4.65 2.58 -7.66
C ASP A 127 -5.95 2.53 -6.84
N SER A 128 -6.89 1.68 -7.27
CA SER A 128 -8.22 1.58 -6.66
C SER A 128 -8.19 1.03 -5.24
N ASP A 129 -7.24 0.15 -4.92
CA ASP A 129 -7.13 -0.43 -3.57
C ASP A 129 -6.71 0.66 -2.58
N LEU A 130 -5.70 1.46 -2.95
CA LEU A 130 -5.26 2.59 -2.14
C LEU A 130 -6.35 3.67 -2.04
N GLU A 131 -7.09 3.92 -3.12
CA GLU A 131 -8.20 4.89 -3.14
C GLU A 131 -9.27 4.50 -2.12
N VAL A 132 -9.69 3.23 -2.10
CA VAL A 132 -10.71 2.73 -1.17
C VAL A 132 -10.22 2.87 0.28
N LEU A 133 -8.99 2.44 0.57
CA LEU A 133 -8.42 2.53 1.91
C LEU A 133 -8.27 3.98 2.38
N ALA A 134 -7.73 4.86 1.53
CA ALA A 134 -7.55 6.27 1.87
C ALA A 134 -8.89 6.99 2.05
N SER A 135 -9.87 6.72 1.18
CA SER A 135 -11.21 7.32 1.25
C SER A 135 -11.94 6.95 2.53
N HIS A 136 -11.84 5.69 2.98
CA HIS A 136 -12.42 5.25 4.25
C HIS A 136 -11.87 6.06 5.43
N MET A 137 -10.53 6.24 5.49
CA MET A 137 -9.88 6.98 6.58
C MET A 137 -10.30 8.45 6.60
N VAL A 138 -10.31 9.06 5.43
CA VAL A 138 -10.79 10.42 5.18
C VAL A 138 -12.24 10.60 5.66
N THR A 139 -13.16 9.69 5.32
CA THR A 139 -14.55 9.75 5.80
C THR A 139 -14.65 9.58 7.32
N GLN A 140 -13.91 8.63 7.90
CA GLN A 140 -13.91 8.39 9.35
C GLN A 140 -13.45 9.62 10.13
N LEU A 141 -12.40 10.31 9.66
CA LEU A 141 -11.89 11.55 10.25
C LEU A 141 -12.87 12.73 10.06
N GLY A 142 -13.60 12.77 8.94
CA GLY A 142 -14.64 13.77 8.61
C GLY A 142 -15.79 13.85 9.60
N SER A 143 -16.10 12.74 10.26
CA SER A 143 -17.16 12.70 11.26
C SER A 143 -16.80 13.41 12.57
N ARG A 144 -15.52 13.74 12.80
CA ARG A 144 -15.01 14.23 14.10
C ARG A 144 -14.60 15.71 14.13
N GLN A 145 -14.13 16.30 13.03
CA GLN A 145 -13.82 17.75 12.86
C GLN A 145 -13.71 18.12 11.35
N PRO A 146 -13.85 19.39 10.94
CA PRO A 146 -13.64 19.83 9.55
C PRO A 146 -12.13 19.98 9.21
N TRP A 147 -11.59 19.10 8.35
CA TRP A 147 -10.22 19.15 7.82
C TRP A 147 -10.20 19.62 6.36
N ALA A 148 -9.41 20.65 6.06
CA ALA A 148 -9.49 21.39 4.80
C ALA A 148 -8.74 20.71 3.63
N ARG A 149 -7.65 19.96 3.89
CA ARG A 149 -6.81 19.44 2.80
C ARG A 149 -7.42 18.21 2.14
N ALA A 150 -7.70 17.16 2.90
CA ALA A 150 -8.24 15.98 2.25
C ALA A 150 -9.68 16.23 1.73
N THR A 151 -10.49 17.14 2.33
CA THR A 151 -11.86 17.40 1.82
C THR A 151 -11.78 18.08 0.47
N ALA A 152 -10.79 18.95 0.28
CA ALA A 152 -10.47 19.50 -1.02
C ALA A 152 -10.05 18.41 -2.03
N VAL A 153 -9.28 17.39 -1.62
CA VAL A 153 -8.90 16.26 -2.50
C VAL A 153 -10.15 15.45 -2.89
N VAL A 154 -10.98 15.06 -1.92
CA VAL A 154 -12.23 14.33 -2.16
C VAL A 154 -13.19 15.15 -3.04
N SER A 155 -13.39 16.44 -2.75
CA SER A 155 -14.32 17.29 -3.49
C SER A 155 -13.87 17.52 -4.93
N ARG A 156 -12.57 17.61 -5.19
CA ARG A 156 -12.02 17.66 -6.54
C ARG A 156 -12.23 16.32 -7.27
N TYR A 157 -12.06 15.22 -6.57
CA TYR A 157 -12.25 13.88 -7.13
C TYR A 157 -13.72 13.55 -7.43
N THR A 158 -14.65 13.81 -6.50
CA THR A 158 -16.09 13.60 -6.73
C THR A 158 -16.60 14.48 -7.86
N ALA A 159 -16.16 15.74 -7.93
CA ALA A 159 -16.44 16.61 -9.06
C ALA A 159 -15.87 16.05 -10.39
N ALA A 160 -14.61 15.58 -10.40
CA ALA A 160 -14.00 14.97 -11.58
C ALA A 160 -14.71 13.68 -12.03
N ARG A 161 -15.19 12.85 -11.10
CA ARG A 161 -15.93 11.61 -11.39
C ARG A 161 -17.35 11.88 -11.89
N LEU A 162 -18.03 12.89 -11.35
CA LEU A 162 -19.34 13.33 -11.83
C LEU A 162 -19.26 13.97 -13.23
N VAL A 163 -18.19 14.72 -13.51
CA VAL A 163 -17.93 15.31 -14.83
C VAL A 163 -17.42 14.27 -15.84
N GLY A 164 -16.64 13.27 -15.40
CA GLY A 164 -16.10 12.17 -16.22
C GLY A 164 -17.06 11.00 -16.44
N GLY A 165 -18.19 10.96 -15.72
CA GLY A 165 -19.21 9.90 -15.77
C GLY A 165 -20.06 9.87 -17.03
N ARG A 166 -19.44 9.91 -18.23
CA ARG A 166 -20.10 9.53 -19.49
C ARG A 166 -19.17 9.20 -20.67
N ARG A 167 -17.98 8.63 -20.42
CA ARG A 167 -17.21 7.97 -21.49
C ARG A 167 -16.73 6.58 -21.05
N ARG A 168 -17.63 5.60 -21.12
CA ARG A 168 -17.20 4.20 -21.34
C ARG A 168 -16.64 4.13 -22.75
N ALA A 169 -15.33 4.25 -22.90
CA ALA A 169 -14.66 3.85 -24.13
C ALA A 169 -14.49 2.33 -24.09
N ASN A 170 -15.23 1.67 -24.97
CA ASN A 170 -15.13 0.28 -25.37
C ASN A 170 -13.70 -0.04 -25.87
N PRO A 171 -12.97 -1.03 -25.32
CA PRO A 171 -11.75 -1.50 -25.93
C PRO A 171 -12.05 -2.65 -26.89
N THR A 172 -12.46 -2.32 -28.11
CA THR A 172 -12.13 -3.14 -29.28
C THR A 172 -10.71 -2.80 -29.73
N ILE A 173 -9.73 -3.63 -29.37
CA ILE A 173 -8.40 -3.70 -30.01
C ILE A 173 -8.01 -5.20 -30.00
N ARG A 174 -8.39 -5.98 -31.02
CA ARG A 174 -7.48 -6.47 -32.09
C ARG A 174 -6.19 -5.65 -32.26
N CYS A 175 -5.06 -6.27 -31.97
CA CYS A 175 -3.94 -6.56 -32.88
C CYS A 175 -3.08 -7.65 -32.24
#